data_AF-C2FT49-F1
#
_entry.id   AF-C2FT49-F1
#
_cell.length_a   1.000
_cell.length_b   1.000
_cell.length_c   1.000
_cell.angle_alpha   90.00
_cell.angle_beta   90.00
_cell.angle_gamma   90.00
#
_symmetry.space_group_name_H-M   'P 1'
#
loop_
_entity.id
_entity.type
_entity.pdbx_description
1 polymer ?
#
loop_
_entity_poly.entity_id
_entity_poly.type
_entity_poly.pdbx_seq_one_letter_code
_entity_poly.pdbx_strand_id
1 'polypeptide(L)'
;MNNLKFIIASLIILIGIMLFLTMLNVILRKFKAKYDEEGNINLSFGIWFSTLFIACTLILEKTFFKTTESVDILLRLNTADVYLDIGKATGLLIGLAILWFFFWYFISHFLIKIVIRETNDEAQMASNNYSYFLIKGIALLGIIVSVSDLLTMILNLCVPSIEIPLFN
;
A
#
# COMPACT_ATOMS: atom_id res chain seq x y z
N MET A 1 -5.44 6.51 -28.96
CA MET A 1 -5.36 6.97 -27.55
C MET A 1 -5.75 5.89 -26.53
N ASN A 2 -6.85 5.15 -26.67
CA ASN A 2 -7.27 4.13 -25.69
C ASN A 2 -6.23 3.02 -25.42
N ASN A 3 -5.59 2.47 -26.46
CA ASN A 3 -4.61 1.40 -26.28
C ASN A 3 -3.36 1.87 -25.51
N LEU A 4 -2.90 3.09 -25.77
CA LEU A 4 -1.75 3.68 -25.07
C LEU A 4 -2.06 3.91 -23.59
N LYS A 5 -3.24 4.46 -23.27
CA LYS A 5 -3.71 4.63 -21.89
C LYS A 5 -3.74 3.29 -21.14
N PHE A 6 -4.27 2.26 -21.78
CA PHE A 6 -4.37 0.92 -21.17
C PHE A 6 -2.99 0.33 -20.88
N ILE A 7 -2.03 0.49 -21.80
CA ILE A 7 -0.64 0.05 -21.61
C ILE A 7 0.01 0.80 -20.44
N ILE A 8 -0.13 2.13 -20.40
CA ILE A 8 0.44 2.96 -19.31
C ILE A 8 -0.16 2.55 -17.97
N ALA A 9 -1.50 2.45 -17.86
CA ALA A 9 -2.17 2.05 -16.63
C ALA A 9 -1.76 0.65 -16.16
N SER A 10 -1.63 -0.30 -17.08
CA SER A 10 -1.20 -1.68 -16.76
C SER A 10 0.25 -1.73 -16.23
N LEU A 11 1.16 -0.97 -16.85
CA LEU A 11 2.55 -0.86 -16.39
C LEU A 11 2.62 -0.24 -14.99
N ILE A 12 1.83 0.81 -14.74
CA ILE A 12 1.75 1.47 -13.44
C ILE A 12 1.28 0.49 -12.35
N ILE A 13 0.23 -0.29 -12.63
CA ILE A 13 -0.25 -1.32 -11.69
C ILE A 13 0.85 -2.33 -11.38
N LEU A 14 1.50 -2.86 -12.42
CA LEU A 14 2.54 -3.88 -12.26
C LEU A 14 3.70 -3.34 -11.41
N ILE A 15 4.16 -2.12 -11.68
CA ILE A 15 5.21 -1.46 -10.91
C ILE A 15 4.75 -1.24 -9.46
N GLY A 16 3.52 -0.78 -9.25
CA GLY A 16 2.95 -0.60 -7.92
C GLY A 16 2.92 -1.91 -7.12
N ILE A 17 2.38 -2.98 -7.71
CA ILE A 17 2.35 -4.32 -7.09
C ILE A 17 3.76 -4.80 -6.76
N MET A 18 4.71 -4.67 -7.69
CA MET A 18 6.11 -5.06 -7.45
C MET A 18 6.71 -4.32 -6.26
N LEU A 19 6.54 -2.99 -6.19
CA LEU A 19 7.05 -2.18 -5.07
C LEU A 19 6.43 -2.59 -3.73
N PHE A 20 5.12 -2.81 -3.69
CA PHE A 20 4.43 -3.29 -2.49
C PHE A 20 4.90 -4.69 -2.08
N LEU A 21 5.10 -5.62 -3.02
CA LEU A 21 5.62 -6.95 -2.71
C LEU A 21 7.07 -6.89 -2.19
N THR A 22 7.93 -6.06 -2.77
CA THR A 22 9.29 -5.83 -2.27
C THR A 22 9.25 -5.26 -0.85
N MET A 23 8.37 -4.30 -0.59
CA MET A 23 8.17 -3.73 0.74
C MET A 23 7.73 -4.80 1.76
N LEU A 24 6.74 -5.62 1.41
CA LEU A 24 6.29 -6.73 2.25
C LEU A 24 7.42 -7.71 2.55
N ASN A 25 8.23 -8.05 1.55
CA ASN A 25 9.40 -8.90 1.73
C ASN A 25 10.40 -8.31 2.72
N VAL A 26 10.64 -6.98 2.69
CA VAL A 26 11.51 -6.30 3.67
C VAL A 26 10.95 -6.43 5.08
N ILE A 27 9.65 -6.16 5.27
CA ILE A 27 9.00 -6.26 6.58
C ILE A 27 9.06 -7.69 7.13
N LEU A 28 8.84 -8.68 6.27
CA LEU A 28 8.74 -10.08 6.66
C LEU A 28 10.10 -10.79 6.76
N ARG A 29 11.18 -10.18 6.26
CA ARG A 29 12.53 -10.74 6.32
C ARG A 29 13.03 -10.96 7.75
N LYS A 30 12.50 -10.21 8.72
CA LYS A 30 12.85 -10.35 10.14
C LYS A 30 12.43 -11.71 10.73
N PHE A 31 11.41 -12.34 10.17
CA PHE A 31 10.92 -13.64 10.66
C PHE A 31 11.73 -14.79 10.07
N LYS A 32 12.49 -15.49 10.93
CA LYS A 32 13.26 -16.69 10.56
C LYS A 32 12.38 -17.95 10.48
N ALA A 33 11.35 -18.04 11.33
CA ALA A 33 10.42 -19.16 11.41
C ALA A 33 9.28 -19.04 10.37
N LYS A 34 9.62 -19.01 9.08
CA LYS A 34 8.61 -18.99 8.00
C LYS A 34 7.97 -20.35 7.77
N TYR A 35 8.74 -21.40 8.03
CA TYR A 35 8.34 -22.79 7.88
C TYR A 35 8.36 -23.46 9.25
N ASP A 36 7.45 -24.39 9.46
CA ASP A 36 7.46 -25.27 10.64
C ASP A 36 8.48 -26.41 10.46
N GLU A 37 8.57 -27.28 11.48
CA GLU A 37 9.49 -28.44 11.46
C GLU A 37 9.17 -29.44 10.34
N GLU A 38 7.93 -29.42 9.82
CA GLU A 38 7.45 -30.26 8.73
C GLU A 38 7.68 -29.63 7.34
N GLY A 39 8.22 -28.41 7.30
CA GLY A 39 8.45 -27.65 6.06
C GLY A 39 7.20 -26.96 5.51
N ASN A 40 6.07 -27.01 6.22
CA ASN A 40 4.86 -26.27 5.87
C ASN A 40 4.99 -24.80 6.28
N ILE A 41 4.19 -23.94 5.64
CA ILE A 41 4.16 -22.52 6.01
C ILE A 41 3.58 -22.39 7.42
N ASN A 42 4.31 -21.75 8.31
CA ASN A 42 3.85 -21.47 9.67
C ASN A 42 2.53 -20.66 9.60
N LEU A 43 1.49 -21.12 10.29
CA LEU A 43 0.16 -20.51 10.24
C LEU A 43 0.18 -19.03 10.64
N SER A 44 0.93 -18.69 11.69
CA SER A 44 1.11 -17.31 12.15
C SER A 44 1.75 -16.42 11.08
N PHE A 45 2.73 -16.96 10.36
CA PHE A 45 3.36 -16.27 9.23
C PHE A 45 2.36 -16.07 8.09
N GLY A 46 1.59 -17.11 7.75
CA GLY A 46 0.57 -17.04 6.71
C GLY A 46 -0.51 -16.00 7.00
N ILE A 47 -1.01 -15.95 8.25
CA ILE A 47 -1.98 -14.94 8.69
C ILE A 47 -1.39 -13.54 8.58
N TRP A 48 -0.15 -13.35 9.05
CA TRP A 48 0.48 -12.04 9.03
C TRP A 48 0.78 -11.56 7.61
N PHE A 49 1.32 -12.43 6.75
CA PHE A 49 1.52 -12.14 5.33
C PHE A 49 0.21 -11.75 4.65
N SER A 50 -0.83 -12.56 4.82
CA SER A 50 -2.14 -12.32 4.20
C SER A 50 -2.74 -10.99 4.64
N THR A 51 -2.64 -10.67 5.93
CA THR A 51 -3.10 -9.39 6.46
C THR A 51 -2.38 -8.21 5.80
N LEU A 52 -1.04 -8.25 5.78
CA LEU A 52 -0.25 -7.17 5.18
C LEU A 52 -0.55 -7.03 3.68
N PHE A 53 -0.74 -8.14 2.98
CA PHE A 53 -1.12 -8.16 1.57
C PHE A 53 -2.50 -7.53 1.32
N ILE A 54 -3.51 -7.88 2.13
CA ILE A 54 -4.85 -7.28 2.05
C ILE A 54 -4.78 -5.77 2.32
N ALA A 55 -4.05 -5.36 3.36
CA ALA A 55 -3.86 -3.94 3.69
C ALA A 55 -3.20 -3.16 2.53
N CYS A 56 -2.16 -3.73 1.90
CA CYS A 56 -1.54 -3.13 0.71
C CYS A 56 -2.53 -3.05 -0.45
N THR A 57 -3.33 -4.09 -0.68
CA THR A 57 -4.30 -4.13 -1.78
C THR A 57 -5.36 -3.04 -1.63
N LEU A 58 -5.87 -2.81 -0.43
CA LEU A 58 -6.85 -1.74 -0.14
C LEU A 58 -6.28 -0.34 -0.43
N ILE A 59 -5.03 -0.10 -0.05
CA ILE A 59 -4.34 1.17 -0.34
C ILE A 59 -4.06 1.32 -1.83
N LEU A 60 -3.60 0.24 -2.47
CA LEU A 60 -3.26 0.23 -3.89
C LEU A 60 -4.48 0.47 -4.78
N GLU A 61 -5.65 -0.06 -4.42
CA GLU A 61 -6.91 0.18 -5.14
C GLU A 61 -7.21 1.69 -5.26
N LYS A 62 -7.17 2.41 -4.13
CA LYS A 62 -7.42 3.86 -4.09
C LYS A 62 -6.36 4.63 -4.87
N THR A 63 -5.10 4.25 -4.67
CA THR A 63 -3.95 4.85 -5.35
C THR A 63 -4.06 4.67 -6.86
N PHE A 64 -4.47 3.48 -7.31
CA PHE A 64 -4.64 3.17 -8.71
C PHE A 64 -5.71 4.05 -9.35
N PHE A 65 -6.88 4.18 -8.72
CA PHE A 65 -7.95 5.04 -9.22
C PHE A 65 -7.45 6.48 -9.43
N LYS A 66 -6.78 7.05 -8.43
CA LYS A 66 -6.24 8.42 -8.48
C LYS A 66 -5.11 8.57 -9.49
N THR A 67 -4.31 7.53 -9.69
CA THR A 67 -3.26 7.53 -10.71
C THR A 67 -3.86 7.51 -12.11
N THR A 68 -4.89 6.69 -12.35
CA THR A 68 -5.57 6.67 -13.66
C THR A 68 -6.24 8.00 -13.98
N GLU A 69 -6.84 8.65 -12.99
CA GLU A 69 -7.40 10.01 -13.11
C GLU A 69 -6.31 11.04 -13.45
N SER A 70 -5.17 10.99 -12.76
CA SER A 70 -4.04 11.89 -13.03
C SER A 70 -3.47 11.70 -14.44
N VAL A 71 -3.33 10.45 -14.89
CA VAL A 71 -2.90 10.12 -16.26
C VAL A 71 -3.88 10.68 -17.29
N ASP A 72 -5.18 10.55 -17.05
CA ASP A 72 -6.22 11.07 -17.94
C ASP A 72 -6.15 12.59 -18.08
N ILE A 73 -5.97 13.30 -16.97
CA ILE A 73 -5.85 14.76 -16.98
C ILE A 73 -4.59 15.18 -17.74
N LEU A 74 -3.44 14.57 -17.46
CA LEU A 74 -2.17 14.93 -18.10
C LEU A 74 -2.16 14.63 -19.60
N LEU A 75 -2.76 13.51 -20.03
CA LEU A 75 -2.93 13.20 -21.46
C LEU A 75 -3.83 14.22 -22.17
N ARG A 76 -4.79 14.83 -21.48
CA ARG A 76 -5.67 15.87 -22.05
C ARG A 76 -5.02 17.24 -22.10
N LEU A 77 -4.16 17.57 -21.13
CA LEU A 77 -3.42 18.83 -21.10
C LEU A 77 -2.40 18.94 -22.24
N ASN A 78 -1.94 17.79 -22.78
CA ASN A 78 -1.07 17.70 -23.96
C ASN A 78 0.16 18.64 -23.89
N THR A 79 0.84 18.63 -22.74
CA THR A 79 2.10 19.36 -22.52
C THR A 79 3.23 18.82 -23.41
N ALA A 80 4.33 19.56 -23.53
CA ALA A 80 5.48 19.10 -24.32
C ALA A 80 6.11 17.81 -23.74
N ASP A 81 6.00 17.60 -22.42
CA ASP A 81 6.66 16.52 -21.66
C ASP A 81 5.67 15.60 -20.93
N VAL A 82 4.50 15.32 -21.52
CA VAL A 82 3.39 14.55 -20.88
C VAL A 82 3.85 13.25 -20.21
N TYR A 83 4.76 12.48 -20.83
CA TYR A 83 5.22 11.21 -20.25
C TYR A 83 6.03 11.39 -18.97
N LEU A 84 6.83 12.45 -18.90
CA LEU A 84 7.63 12.77 -17.72
C LEU A 84 6.73 13.28 -16.59
N ASP A 85 5.71 14.08 -16.91
CA ASP A 85 4.72 14.53 -15.94
C ASP A 85 3.88 13.37 -15.39
N ILE A 86 3.49 12.40 -16.24
CA ILE A 86 2.84 11.16 -15.82
C ILE A 86 3.74 10.38 -14.86
N GLY A 87 5.02 10.26 -15.18
CA GLY A 87 5.99 9.58 -14.32
C GLY A 87 6.12 10.23 -12.94
N LYS A 88 6.20 11.57 -12.89
CA LYS A 88 6.24 12.34 -11.63
C LYS A 88 4.98 12.15 -10.81
N ALA A 89 3.80 12.33 -11.41
CA ALA A 89 2.52 12.20 -10.72
C ALA A 89 2.33 10.78 -10.17
N THR A 90 2.61 9.77 -10.99
CA THR A 90 2.54 8.36 -10.60
C THR A 90 3.51 8.04 -9.46
N GLY A 91 4.77 8.46 -9.58
CA GLY A 91 5.79 8.23 -8.55
C GLY A 91 5.40 8.86 -7.22
N LEU A 92 4.84 10.07 -7.26
CA LEU A 92 4.37 10.77 -6.06
C LEU A 92 3.18 10.05 -5.41
N LEU A 93 2.18 9.63 -6.18
CA LEU A 93 1.00 8.91 -5.66
C LEU A 93 1.38 7.54 -5.07
N ILE A 94 2.19 6.75 -5.77
CA ILE A 94 2.67 5.45 -5.26
C ILE A 94 3.56 5.64 -4.04
N GLY A 95 4.48 6.61 -4.07
CA GLY A 95 5.35 6.92 -2.92
C GLY A 95 4.56 7.32 -1.69
N LEU A 96 3.54 8.17 -1.84
CA LEU A 96 2.64 8.55 -0.77
C LEU A 96 1.85 7.34 -0.23
N ALA A 97 1.37 6.45 -1.10
CA ALA A 97 0.67 5.24 -0.69
C ALA A 97 1.55 4.29 0.13
N ILE A 98 2.82 4.14 -0.24
CA ILE A 98 3.80 3.35 0.52
C ILE A 98 4.08 3.99 1.88
N LEU A 99 4.30 5.30 1.92
CA LEU A 99 4.49 6.04 3.19
C LEU A 99 3.26 5.91 4.09
N TRP A 100 2.06 5.98 3.51
CA TRP A 100 0.79 5.79 4.21
C TRP A 100 0.70 4.41 4.86
N PHE A 101 1.04 3.36 4.11
CA PHE A 101 1.08 2.00 4.64
C PHE A 101 2.04 1.91 5.83
N PHE A 102 3.27 2.40 5.69
CA PHE A 102 4.27 2.35 6.76
C PHE A 102 3.83 3.10 8.00
N PHE A 103 3.26 4.29 7.84
CA PHE A 103 2.77 5.10 8.94
C PHE A 103 1.76 4.34 9.80
N TRP A 104 0.74 3.74 9.17
CA TRP A 104 -0.28 2.97 9.89
C TRP A 104 0.20 1.60 10.35
N TYR A 105 1.14 0.99 9.64
CA TYR A 105 1.86 -0.19 10.12
C TYR A 105 2.55 0.09 11.47
N PHE A 106 3.28 1.21 11.58
CA PHE A 106 3.94 1.57 12.84
C PHE A 106 2.96 1.93 13.94
N ILE A 107 1.89 2.67 13.62
CA ILE A 107 0.84 3.00 14.60
C ILE A 107 0.16 1.74 15.12
N SER A 108 -0.25 0.82 14.25
CA SER A 108 -0.90 -0.43 14.67
C SER A 108 0.03 -1.27 15.55
N HIS A 109 1.33 -1.34 15.22
CA HIS A 109 2.33 -2.02 16.03
C HIS A 109 2.47 -1.39 17.43
N PHE A 110 2.44 -0.06 17.52
CA PHE A 110 2.49 0.65 18.79
C PHE A 110 1.23 0.42 19.64
N LEU A 111 0.05 0.50 19.02
CA LEU A 111 -1.23 0.27 19.70
C LEU A 111 -1.33 -1.16 20.25
N ILE A 112 -0.93 -2.16 19.47
CA ILE A 112 -0.94 -3.56 19.91
C ILE A 112 0.01 -3.79 21.09
N LYS A 113 1.19 -3.15 21.08
CA LYS A 113 2.12 -3.20 22.23
C LYS A 113 1.52 -2.61 23.51
N ILE A 114 0.70 -1.57 23.41
CA ILE A 114 0.01 -0.99 24.57
C ILE A 114 -1.03 -1.97 25.15
N VAL A 115 -1.81 -2.60 24.28
CA VAL A 115 -2.93 -3.46 24.69
C VAL A 115 -2.45 -4.81 25.22
N ILE A 116 -1.56 -5.49 24.49
CA ILE A 116 -1.16 -6.87 24.79
C ILE A 116 0.09 -6.91 25.70
N ARG A 117 0.84 -5.80 25.83
CA ARG A 117 2.12 -5.67 26.58
C ARG A 117 3.23 -6.63 26.15
N GLU A 118 3.01 -7.46 25.14
CA GLU A 118 4.03 -8.29 24.53
C GLU A 118 4.83 -7.53 23.48
N THR A 119 6.15 -7.72 23.49
CA THR A 119 7.07 -6.88 22.70
C THR A 119 7.85 -7.62 21.63
N ASN A 120 7.87 -8.97 21.66
CA ASN A 120 8.71 -9.77 20.78
C ASN A 120 7.89 -10.55 19.72
N ASP A 121 7.65 -9.90 18.59
CA ASP A 121 7.01 -10.50 17.41
C ASP A 121 7.71 -11.79 16.95
N GLU A 122 9.05 -11.86 17.04
CA GLU A 122 9.81 -13.02 16.57
C GLU A 122 9.58 -14.24 17.46
N ALA A 123 9.54 -14.03 18.78
CA ALA A 123 9.21 -15.08 19.72
C ALA A 123 7.77 -15.58 19.53
N GLN A 124 6.81 -14.68 19.31
CA GLN A 124 5.41 -15.08 19.04
C GLN A 124 5.26 -15.81 17.71
N MET A 125 6.08 -15.47 16.71
CA MET A 125 6.09 -16.19 15.43
C MET A 125 6.69 -17.59 15.60
N ALA A 126 7.79 -17.70 16.35
CA ALA A 126 8.46 -18.97 16.62
C ALA A 126 7.59 -19.94 17.43
N SER A 127 6.76 -19.43 18.36
CA SER A 127 5.77 -20.23 19.10
C SER A 127 4.48 -20.50 18.31
N ASN A 128 4.38 -20.05 17.06
CA ASN A 128 3.18 -20.14 16.22
C ASN A 128 1.91 -19.62 16.92
N ASN A 129 2.02 -18.49 17.64
CA ASN A 129 0.89 -17.84 18.28
C ASN A 129 0.00 -17.14 17.25
N TYR A 130 -0.83 -17.92 16.57
CA TYR A 130 -1.69 -17.43 15.49
C TYR A 130 -2.72 -16.42 15.99
N SER A 131 -3.20 -16.55 17.23
CA SER A 131 -4.16 -15.62 17.83
C SER A 131 -3.57 -14.21 17.97
N TYR A 132 -2.30 -14.11 18.36
CA TYR A 132 -1.59 -12.83 18.42
C TYR A 132 -1.56 -12.14 17.06
N PHE A 133 -1.16 -12.86 16.00
CA PHE A 133 -1.08 -12.29 14.65
C PHE A 133 -2.44 -12.01 14.03
N LEU A 134 -3.48 -12.76 14.41
CA LEU A 134 -4.86 -12.49 14.01
C LEU A 134 -5.37 -11.18 14.64
N ILE A 135 -5.19 -10.98 15.94
CA ILE A 135 -5.58 -9.74 16.62
C ILE A 135 -4.80 -8.55 16.04
N LYS A 136 -3.48 -8.71 15.88
CA LYS A 136 -2.61 -7.70 15.28
C LYS A 136 -3.05 -7.36 13.86
N GLY A 137 -3.43 -8.37 13.08
CA GLY A 137 -3.90 -8.21 11.71
C GLY A 137 -5.23 -7.47 11.62
N ILE A 138 -6.22 -7.86 12.43
CA ILE A 138 -7.52 -7.18 12.51
C ILE A 138 -7.33 -5.72 12.92
N ALA A 139 -6.45 -5.43 13.88
CA ALA A 139 -6.17 -4.05 14.28
C ALA A 139 -5.60 -3.21 13.13
N LEU A 140 -4.62 -3.74 12.39
CA LEU A 140 -4.06 -3.05 11.23
C LEU A 140 -5.13 -2.82 10.14
N LEU A 141 -5.89 -3.85 9.78
CA LEU A 141 -6.94 -3.73 8.76
C LEU A 141 -8.03 -2.76 9.18
N GLY A 142 -8.47 -2.82 10.43
CA GLY A 142 -9.45 -1.89 11.00
C GLY A 142 -8.98 -0.44 10.86
N ILE A 143 -7.72 -0.16 11.23
CA ILE A 143 -7.12 1.17 11.06
C ILE A 143 -7.11 1.59 9.60
N ILE A 144 -6.57 0.75 8.70
CA ILE A 144 -6.47 1.07 7.26
C ILE A 144 -7.84 1.38 6.66
N VAL A 145 -8.87 0.59 7.00
CA VAL A 145 -10.23 0.84 6.54
C VAL A 145 -10.79 2.14 7.11
N SER A 146 -10.64 2.38 8.42
CA SER A 146 -11.13 3.60 9.07
C SER A 146 -10.51 4.90 8.54
N VAL A 147 -9.28 4.85 8.03
CA VAL A 147 -8.55 6.03 7.53
C VAL A 147 -8.47 6.08 6.00
N SER A 148 -9.19 5.20 5.31
CA SER A 148 -9.15 5.06 3.84
C SER A 148 -9.67 6.31 3.11
N ASP A 149 -10.72 6.94 3.63
CA ASP A 149 -11.26 8.18 3.05
C ASP A 149 -10.27 9.33 3.18
N LEU A 150 -9.53 9.37 4.30
CA LEU A 150 -8.50 10.37 4.54
C LEU A 150 -7.30 10.17 3.59
N LEU A 151 -6.91 8.92 3.30
CA LEU A 151 -5.95 8.64 2.22
C LEU A 151 -6.45 9.21 0.88
N THR A 152 -7.71 8.96 0.54
CA THR A 152 -8.29 9.46 -0.72
C THR A 152 -8.24 10.98 -0.79
N MET A 153 -8.54 11.68 0.31
CA MET A 153 -8.43 13.12 0.41
C MET A 153 -7.01 13.62 0.18
N ILE A 154 -6.00 12.97 0.79
CA ILE A 154 -4.59 13.36 0.60
C ILE A 154 -4.15 13.10 -0.84
N LEU A 155 -4.51 11.94 -1.42
CA LEU A 155 -4.19 11.62 -2.82
C LEU A 155 -4.80 12.65 -3.79
N ASN A 156 -6.01 13.16 -3.51
CA ASN A 156 -6.65 14.20 -4.33
C ASN A 156 -5.85 15.49 -4.38
N LEU A 157 -5.16 15.87 -3.30
CA LEU A 157 -4.30 17.07 -3.28
C LEU A 157 -3.12 16.94 -4.25
N CYS A 158 -2.77 15.72 -4.63
CA CYS A 158 -1.67 15.42 -5.53
C CYS A 158 -2.10 15.23 -6.99
N VAL A 159 -3.41 15.19 -7.26
CA VAL A 159 -3.93 15.08 -8.63
C VAL A 159 -3.76 16.43 -9.33
N PRO A 160 -3.18 16.47 -10.55
CA PRO A 160 -3.02 17.71 -11.29
C PRO A 160 -4.38 18.36 -11.57
N SER A 161 -4.49 19.67 -11.36
CA SER A 161 -5.70 20.43 -11.64
C SER A 161 -5.69 20.98 -13.06
N ILE A 162 -6.85 21.03 -13.70
CA ILE A 162 -7.03 21.77 -14.94
C ILE A 162 -7.37 23.19 -14.51
N GLU A 163 -6.43 24.13 -14.69
CA GLU A 163 -6.76 25.55 -14.63
C GLU A 163 -7.66 25.85 -15.84
N ILE A 164 -8.98 25.91 -15.61
CA ILE A 164 -9.88 26.46 -16.62
C ILE A 164 -9.54 27.95 -16.69
N PRO A 165 -9.12 28.50 -17.84
CA PRO A 165 -8.97 29.93 -17.96
C PRO A 165 -10.36 30.54 -17.74
N LEU A 166 -10.56 31.17 -16.58
CA LEU A 166 -11.70 32.05 -16.35
C LEU A 166 -11.53 33.21 -17.33
N PHE A 167 -12.33 33.18 -18.40
CA PHE A 167 -12.55 34.22 -19.40
C PHE A 167 -11.62 35.45 -19.32
N ASN A 168 -10.63 35.52 -20.22
CA ASN A 168 -10.02 36.77 -20.67
C ASN A 168 -10.49 37.07 -22.10
#